data_AF-A0A1Z4BZM2-F1
#
_entry.id   AF-A0A1Z4BZM2-F1
#
_cell.length_a   1.000
_cell.length_b   1.000
_cell.length_c   1.000
_cell.angle_alpha   90.00
_cell.angle_beta   90.00
_cell.angle_gamma   90.00
#
_symmetry.space_group_name_H-M   'P 1'
#
loop_
_entity.id
_entity.type
_entity.pdbx_description
1 polymer ?
#
loop_
_entity_poly.entity_id
_entity_poly.type
_entity_poly.pdbx_seq_one_letter_code
_entity_poly.pdbx_strand_id
1 'polypeptide(L)'
;MNILQVIESAFPGSSHLAIDLDAEIQANQNPMELPGSPGLLSLIPAYMQWAVLNRDNYGQLVTDWTLNALAEYGRAKSEESAHLNFKFLCTELQRLAVCSFLEWSLSTLVIVPEEQVKRAVKHWLKSVGNPT
;
A
#
# COMPACT_ATOMS: atom_id res chain seq x y z
N MET A 1 16.77 5.28 3.79
CA MET A 1 16.18 4.00 3.33
C MET A 1 15.65 4.20 1.93
N ASN A 2 16.03 3.36 0.96
CA ASN A 2 15.44 3.43 -0.37
C ASN A 2 14.12 2.65 -0.36
N ILE A 3 13.00 3.37 -0.25
CA ILE A 3 11.68 2.73 -0.09
C ILE A 3 11.28 1.90 -1.31
N LEU A 4 11.67 2.29 -2.53
CA LEU A 4 11.39 1.53 -3.75
C LEU A 4 11.98 0.11 -3.66
N GLN A 5 13.22 0.01 -3.18
CA GLN A 5 13.90 -1.27 -3.01
C GLN A 5 13.30 -2.12 -1.90
N VAL A 6 12.83 -1.50 -0.80
CA VAL A 6 12.15 -2.21 0.29
C VAL A 6 10.85 -2.83 -0.21
N ILE A 7 10.04 -2.06 -0.95
CA ILE A 7 8.79 -2.55 -1.52
C ILE A 7 9.07 -3.65 -2.53
N GLU A 8 10.01 -3.45 -3.46
CA GLU A 8 10.34 -4.42 -4.51
C GLU A 8 10.88 -5.73 -3.94
N SER A 9 11.69 -5.67 -2.89
CA SER A 9 12.22 -6.88 -2.23
C SER A 9 11.12 -7.71 -1.57
N ALA A 10 10.07 -7.07 -1.05
CA ALA A 10 8.94 -7.74 -0.40
C ALA A 10 7.84 -8.14 -1.40
N PHE A 11 7.70 -7.39 -2.50
CA PHE A 11 6.73 -7.60 -3.56
C PHE A 11 7.41 -7.54 -4.94
N PRO A 12 8.09 -8.63 -5.35
CA PRO A 12 8.81 -8.65 -6.61
C PRO A 12 7.90 -8.40 -7.81
N GLY A 13 8.34 -7.56 -8.74
CA GLY A 13 7.61 -7.15 -9.94
C GLY A 13 6.73 -5.92 -9.73
N SER A 14 6.57 -5.43 -8.50
CA SER A 14 5.73 -4.26 -8.19
C SER A 14 6.20 -2.99 -8.91
N SER A 15 7.52 -2.80 -9.06
CA SER A 15 8.06 -1.61 -9.73
C SER A 15 7.76 -1.59 -11.22
N HIS A 16 7.81 -2.74 -11.89
CA HIS A 16 7.45 -2.84 -13.31
C HIS A 16 5.96 -2.60 -13.49
N LEU A 17 5.12 -3.23 -12.66
CA LEU A 17 3.66 -3.02 -12.71
C LEU A 17 3.27 -1.56 -12.48
N ALA A 18 3.93 -0.84 -11.58
CA ALA A 18 3.67 0.57 -11.35
C ALA A 18 3.94 1.45 -12.59
N ILE A 19 4.92 1.07 -13.40
CA ILE A 19 5.27 1.79 -14.64
C ILE A 19 4.33 1.36 -15.77
N ASP A 20 4.14 0.05 -15.94
CA ASP A 20 3.34 -0.52 -17.03
C ASP A 20 1.86 -0.13 -16.91
N LEU A 21 1.36 0.03 -15.68
CA LEU A 21 -0.04 0.39 -15.37
C LEU A 21 -0.21 1.86 -14.99
N ASP A 22 0.74 2.75 -15.32
CA ASP A 22 0.69 4.17 -14.94
C ASP A 22 -0.65 4.82 -15.33
N ALA A 23 -1.09 4.63 -16.58
CA ALA A 23 -2.34 5.20 -17.08
C ALA A 23 -3.57 4.60 -16.39
N GLU A 24 -3.58 3.29 -16.16
CA GLU A 24 -4.66 2.56 -15.49
C GLU A 24 -4.79 2.95 -14.02
N ILE A 25 -3.66 3.10 -13.31
CA ILE A 25 -3.61 3.55 -11.91
C ILE A 25 -4.15 4.97 -11.80
N GLN A 26 -3.78 5.86 -12.73
CA GLN A 26 -4.31 7.22 -12.77
C GLN A 26 -5.81 7.26 -13.09
N ALA A 27 -6.29 6.37 -13.96
CA ALA A 27 -7.72 6.24 -14.29
C ALA A 27 -8.53 5.61 -13.14
N ASN A 28 -7.92 4.74 -12.34
CA ASN A 28 -8.56 4.00 -11.24
C ASN A 28 -7.88 4.33 -9.91
N GLN A 29 -8.07 5.54 -9.43
CA GLN A 29 -7.26 6.09 -8.34
C GLN A 29 -7.45 5.35 -7.02
N ASN A 30 -8.62 4.75 -6.79
CA ASN A 30 -8.89 3.94 -5.61
C ASN A 30 -8.58 2.47 -5.85
N PRO A 31 -7.48 1.92 -5.29
CA PRO A 31 -7.12 0.51 -5.51
C PRO A 31 -8.15 -0.47 -4.93
N MET A 32 -9.06 -0.03 -4.06
CA MET A 32 -10.13 -0.86 -3.50
C MET A 32 -11.35 -0.99 -4.42
N GLU A 33 -11.48 -0.16 -5.45
CA GLU A 33 -12.64 -0.12 -6.36
C GLU A 33 -12.42 -0.88 -7.67
N LEU A 34 -11.27 -1.55 -7.82
CA LEU A 34 -10.91 -2.22 -9.08
C LEU A 34 -11.81 -3.44 -9.34
N PRO A 35 -12.59 -3.44 -10.44
CA PRO A 35 -13.53 -4.51 -10.75
C PRO A 35 -12.78 -5.81 -11.08
N GLY A 36 -13.09 -6.89 -10.35
CA GLY A 36 -12.59 -8.25 -10.66
C GLY A 36 -11.13 -8.53 -10.29
N SER A 37 -10.57 -7.79 -9.33
CA SER A 37 -9.13 -7.76 -8.99
C SER A 37 -8.41 -9.12 -9.02
N PRO A 38 -7.57 -9.39 -10.03
CA PRO A 38 -6.59 -10.46 -9.95
C PRO A 38 -5.42 -9.97 -9.07
N GLY A 39 -5.30 -10.54 -7.88
CA GLY A 39 -4.10 -10.47 -7.04
C GLY A 39 -3.83 -9.12 -6.35
N LEU A 40 -4.46 -8.89 -5.19
CA LEU A 40 -4.14 -7.78 -4.29
C LEU A 40 -2.63 -7.69 -3.97
N LEU A 41 -1.94 -8.84 -3.91
CA LEU A 41 -0.49 -8.94 -3.69
C LEU A 41 0.38 -8.36 -4.81
N SER A 42 -0.17 -8.19 -6.01
CA SER A 42 0.52 -7.53 -7.12
C SER A 42 0.12 -6.07 -7.22
N LEU A 43 -1.16 -5.80 -7.04
CA LEU A 43 -1.77 -4.50 -7.34
C LEU A 43 -1.50 -3.46 -6.25
N ILE A 44 -1.71 -3.79 -4.97
CA ILE A 44 -1.49 -2.83 -3.89
C ILE A 44 -0.04 -2.34 -3.83
N PRO A 45 0.98 -3.21 -3.96
CA PRO A 45 2.37 -2.77 -4.02
C PRO A 45 2.69 -1.93 -5.26
N ALA A 46 2.04 -2.17 -6.40
CA ALA A 46 2.19 -1.32 -7.58
C ALA A 46 1.69 0.12 -7.30
N TYR A 47 0.56 0.28 -6.62
CA TYR A 47 0.09 1.61 -6.16
C TYR A 47 1.08 2.27 -5.19
N MET A 48 1.68 1.49 -4.27
CA MET A 48 2.70 2.00 -3.35
C MET A 48 3.95 2.48 -4.10
N GLN A 49 4.48 1.68 -5.04
CA GLN A 49 5.61 2.05 -5.89
C GLN A 49 5.29 3.30 -6.72
N TRP A 50 4.10 3.33 -7.31
CA TRP A 50 3.63 4.46 -8.10
C TRP A 50 3.61 5.75 -7.28
N ALA A 51 3.11 5.71 -6.03
CA ALA A 51 3.09 6.85 -5.13
C ALA A 51 4.51 7.36 -4.79
N VAL A 52 5.50 6.47 -4.68
CA VAL A 52 6.90 6.87 -4.46
C VAL A 52 7.50 7.52 -5.71
N LEU A 53 7.26 6.92 -6.89
CA LEU A 53 7.76 7.42 -8.17
C LEU A 53 7.16 8.78 -8.53
N ASN A 54 5.90 9.01 -8.15
CA ASN A 54 5.15 10.22 -8.46
C ASN A 54 5.00 11.19 -7.27
N ARG A 55 5.82 11.05 -6.22
CA ARG A 55 5.71 11.85 -4.99
C ARG A 55 5.71 13.38 -5.20
N ASP A 56 6.35 13.84 -6.28
CA ASP A 56 6.51 15.26 -6.60
C ASP A 56 5.35 15.79 -7.49
N ASN A 57 4.45 14.91 -7.96
CA ASN A 57 3.24 15.30 -8.69
C ASN A 57 2.12 15.66 -7.71
N TYR A 58 2.10 16.94 -7.31
CA TYR A 58 1.12 17.51 -6.40
C TYR A 58 -0.33 17.31 -6.90
N GLY A 59 -1.20 16.74 -6.06
CA GLY A 59 -2.65 16.63 -6.33
C GLY A 59 -3.15 15.24 -6.77
N GLN A 60 -2.35 14.18 -6.64
CA GLN A 60 -2.76 12.85 -7.10
C GLN A 60 -3.54 12.08 -6.03
N LEU A 61 -4.86 12.03 -6.23
CA LEU A 61 -5.81 11.22 -5.43
C LEU A 61 -5.38 9.75 -5.28
N VAL A 62 -4.58 9.22 -6.21
CA VAL A 62 -4.02 7.85 -6.15
C VAL A 62 -3.28 7.63 -4.82
N THR A 63 -2.40 8.56 -4.43
CA THR A 63 -1.60 8.41 -3.20
C THR A 63 -2.50 8.47 -1.96
N ASP A 64 -3.46 9.40 -1.92
CA ASP A 64 -4.41 9.52 -0.82
C ASP A 64 -5.27 8.26 -0.67
N TRP A 65 -5.80 7.75 -1.78
CA TRP A 65 -6.56 6.51 -1.79
C TRP A 65 -5.72 5.29 -1.45
N THR A 66 -4.44 5.26 -1.84
CA THR A 66 -3.51 4.20 -1.45
C THR A 66 -3.30 4.20 0.06
N LEU A 67 -3.04 5.36 0.66
CA LEU A 67 -2.91 5.49 2.11
C LEU A 67 -4.20 5.10 2.84
N ASN A 68 -5.36 5.49 2.29
CA ASN A 68 -6.66 5.11 2.83
C ASN A 68 -6.86 3.59 2.76
N ALA A 69 -6.58 2.96 1.62
CA ALA A 69 -6.70 1.52 1.44
C ALA A 69 -5.82 0.74 2.42
N LEU A 70 -4.56 1.16 2.59
CA LEU A 70 -3.65 0.56 3.57
C LEU A 70 -4.16 0.73 5.01
N ALA A 71 -4.81 1.85 5.33
CA ALA A 71 -5.46 2.02 6.63
C ALA A 71 -6.64 1.05 6.81
N GLU A 72 -7.46 0.85 5.78
CA GLU A 72 -8.57 -0.11 5.79
C GLU A 72 -8.07 -1.55 5.97
N TYR A 73 -7.12 -1.99 5.15
CA TYR A 73 -6.51 -3.32 5.24
C TYR A 73 -5.83 -3.55 6.61
N GLY A 74 -5.16 -2.52 7.15
CA GLY A 74 -4.58 -2.57 8.48
C GLY A 74 -5.61 -2.92 9.56
N ARG A 75 -6.82 -2.36 9.47
CA ARG A 75 -7.91 -2.57 10.44
C ARG A 75 -8.67 -3.88 10.26
N ALA A 76 -8.52 -4.56 9.13
CA ALA A 76 -9.24 -5.80 8.82
C ALA A 76 -9.07 -6.84 9.95
N LYS A 77 -10.18 -7.46 10.36
CA LYS A 77 -10.21 -8.40 11.51
C LYS A 77 -10.33 -9.87 11.09
N SER A 78 -10.74 -10.15 9.86
CA SER A 78 -10.95 -11.49 9.34
C SER A 78 -10.42 -11.59 7.91
N GLU A 79 -9.83 -12.74 7.58
CA GLU A 79 -9.37 -13.11 6.24
C GLU A 79 -10.52 -13.42 5.27
N GLU A 80 -11.72 -13.70 5.79
CA GLU A 80 -12.91 -14.06 5.01
C GLU A 80 -13.47 -12.88 4.20
N SER A 81 -13.09 -11.65 4.56
CA SER A 81 -13.48 -10.45 3.84
C SER A 81 -12.60 -10.29 2.59
N ALA A 82 -12.94 -10.98 1.50
CA ALA A 82 -12.12 -11.05 0.29
C ALA A 82 -11.66 -9.69 -0.28
N HIS A 83 -12.43 -8.63 -0.08
CA HIS A 83 -12.12 -7.27 -0.53
C HIS A 83 -11.24 -6.46 0.46
N LEU A 84 -11.00 -6.99 1.67
CA LEU A 84 -10.21 -6.36 2.75
C LEU A 84 -9.08 -7.27 3.27
N ASN A 85 -8.91 -8.46 2.71
CA ASN A 85 -8.04 -9.48 3.28
C ASN A 85 -6.55 -9.32 2.92
N PHE A 86 -6.17 -8.25 2.21
CA PHE A 86 -4.78 -8.00 1.78
C PHE A 86 -3.75 -8.19 2.91
N LYS A 87 -4.03 -7.70 4.12
CA LYS A 87 -3.14 -7.88 5.29
C LYS A 87 -2.90 -9.36 5.66
N PHE A 88 -3.92 -10.20 5.49
CA PHE A 88 -3.86 -11.64 5.78
C PHE A 88 -3.14 -12.41 4.67
N LEU A 89 -3.19 -11.91 3.44
CA LEU A 89 -2.41 -12.45 2.31
C LEU A 89 -0.91 -12.12 2.42
N CYS A 90 -0.56 -11.07 3.15
CA CYS A 90 0.83 -10.63 3.31
C CYS A 90 1.61 -11.52 4.27
N THR A 91 2.82 -11.92 3.86
CA THR A 91 3.86 -12.42 4.77
C THR A 91 4.31 -11.35 5.76
N GLU A 92 5.05 -11.74 6.79
CA GLU A 92 5.61 -10.78 7.75
C GLU A 92 6.51 -9.72 7.08
N LEU A 93 7.38 -10.14 6.16
CA LEU A 93 8.24 -9.23 5.39
C LEU A 93 7.42 -8.20 4.62
N GLN A 94 6.33 -8.63 3.99
CA GLN A 94 5.40 -7.77 3.24
C GLN A 94 4.69 -6.78 4.16
N ARG A 95 4.25 -7.21 5.34
CA ARG A 95 3.66 -6.31 6.34
C ARG A 95 4.65 -5.25 6.82
N LEU A 96 5.91 -5.63 7.03
CA LEU A 96 6.98 -4.69 7.38
C LEU A 96 7.29 -3.69 6.26
N ALA A 97 7.25 -4.12 5.00
CA ALA A 97 7.39 -3.23 3.86
C ALA A 97 6.24 -2.22 3.76
N VAL A 98 5.00 -2.63 4.04
CA VAL A 98 3.84 -1.72 4.14
C VAL A 98 4.05 -0.70 5.27
N CYS A 99 4.50 -1.12 6.46
CA CYS A 99 4.85 -0.19 7.54
C CYS A 99 5.92 0.82 7.10
N SER A 100 6.99 0.33 6.46
CA SER A 100 8.09 1.17 5.97
C SER A 100 7.62 2.22 4.97
N PHE A 101 6.66 1.87 4.11
CA PHE A 101 6.06 2.82 3.16
C PHE A 101 5.19 3.87 3.86
N LEU A 102 4.38 3.46 4.84
CA LEU A 102 3.55 4.39 5.62
C LEU A 102 4.41 5.38 6.43
N GLU A 103 5.52 4.91 7.01
CA GLU A 103 6.49 5.76 7.70
C GLU A 103 7.24 6.69 6.74
N TRP A 104 7.67 6.16 5.59
CA TRP A 104 8.26 6.98 4.52
C TRP A 104 7.29 8.07 4.04
N SER A 105 6.00 7.76 3.96
CA SER A 105 4.95 8.70 3.56
C SER A 105 4.89 9.87 4.55
N LEU A 106 4.86 9.59 5.85
CA LEU A 106 4.89 10.60 6.91
C LEU A 106 6.14 11.50 6.87
N SER A 107 7.30 10.97 6.46
CA SER A 107 8.56 11.72 6.46
C SER A 107 8.81 12.51 5.17
N THR A 108 8.17 12.14 4.08
CA THR A 108 8.59 12.56 2.72
C THR A 108 7.50 13.29 1.96
N LEU A 109 6.24 12.86 2.08
CA LEU A 109 5.14 13.49 1.36
C LEU A 109 4.74 14.79 2.04
N VAL A 110 4.41 15.80 1.23
CA VAL A 110 4.08 17.15 1.71
C VAL A 110 2.68 17.20 2.34
N ILE A 111 1.73 16.42 1.80
CA ILE A 111 0.35 16.36 2.29
C ILE A 111 0.06 14.89 2.62
N VAL A 112 -0.21 14.62 3.90
CA VAL A 112 -0.52 13.28 4.41
C VAL A 112 -1.56 13.40 5.52
N PRO A 113 -2.58 12.52 5.59
CA PRO A 113 -3.47 12.44 6.74
C PRO A 113 -2.72 11.80 7.94
N GLU A 114 -1.84 12.56 8.58
CA GLU A 114 -0.85 12.05 9.56
C GLU A 114 -1.44 11.10 10.60
N GLU A 115 -2.55 11.50 11.24
CA GLU A 115 -3.17 10.71 12.30
C GLU A 115 -3.76 9.40 11.79
N GLN A 116 -4.28 9.36 10.56
CA GLN A 116 -4.72 8.12 9.94
C GLN A 116 -3.53 7.20 9.66
N VAL A 117 -2.45 7.74 9.09
CA VAL A 117 -1.25 6.97 8.74
C VAL A 117 -0.55 6.44 9.99
N LYS A 118 -0.39 7.25 11.06
CA LYS A 118 0.14 6.80 12.36
C LYS A 118 -0.68 5.67 12.95
N ARG A 119 -2.02 5.71 12.83
CA ARG A 119 -2.90 4.62 13.27
C ARG A 119 -2.73 3.38 12.38
N ALA A 120 -2.63 3.55 11.07
CA ALA A 120 -2.41 2.46 10.13
C ALA A 120 -1.12 1.70 10.48
N VAL A 121 0.00 2.40 10.71
CA VAL A 121 1.28 1.79 11.14
C VAL A 121 1.09 0.91 12.38
N LYS A 122 0.40 1.42 13.42
CA LYS A 122 0.11 0.65 14.63
C LYS A 122 -0.70 -0.63 14.35
N HIS A 123 -1.65 -0.57 13.42
CA HIS A 123 -2.46 -1.73 13.06
C HIS A 123 -1.66 -2.79 12.30
N TRP A 124 -0.80 -2.37 11.37
CA TRP A 124 0.08 -3.28 10.64
C TRP A 124 1.14 -3.91 11.55
N LEU A 125 1.77 -3.15 12.45
CA LEU A 125 2.75 -3.70 13.39
C LEU A 125 2.15 -4.73 14.36
N LYS A 126 0.90 -4.57 14.79
CA LYS A 126 0.22 -5.59 15.62
C LYS A 126 0.03 -6.94 14.91
N SER A 127 0.09 -6.95 13.58
CA SER A 127 0.00 -8.18 12.79
C SER A 127 1.36 -8.81 12.47
N VAL A 128 2.46 -8.16 12.84
CA VAL A 128 3.82 -8.70 12.78
C VAL A 128 4.05 -9.55 14.03
N GLY A 129 4.49 -10.81 13.88
CA GLY A 129 4.70 -11.75 14.99
C GLY A 129 3.46 -12.44 15.55
N ASN A 130 2.26 -12.17 15.02
CA ASN A 130 1.08 -13.01 15.25
C ASN A 130 0.96 -14.00 14.10
N PRO A 131 1.29 -15.30 14.28
CA PRO A 131 0.92 -16.31 13.31
C PRO A 131 -0.60 -16.38 13.29
N THR A 132 -1.19 -16.05 12.15
CA THR A 132 -2.54 -16.49 11.79
C THR A 132 -2.54 -17.99 11.59
#